data_AF-A0AAU5R9Z1-F1
#
_entry.id   AF-A0AAU5R9Z1-F1
#
_cell.length_a   1.000
_cell.length_b   1.000
_cell.length_c   1.000
_cell.angle_alpha   90.00
_cell.angle_beta   90.00
_cell.angle_gamma   90.00
#
_symmetry.space_group_name_H-M   'P 1'
#
loop_
_entity.id
_entity.type
_entity.pdbx_description
1 polymer ?
#
loop_
_entity_poly.entity_id
_entity_poly.type
_entity_poly.pdbx_seq_one_letter_code
_entity_poly.pdbx_strand_id
1 'polypeptide(L)'
;MRIGTTTAAIAAVLTVTVVGCSSGKDSDSKADATKSTVTEAPGAAGDSGAAKNAGVPPEPTGGERDAVLQAVQDVHSNLIHDEDKAIDAARNQCAALDGGATDPDHSAAQRFSYDGVTLTDDDGSHINIGLRRTLCPEA
;
A
#
# COMPACT_ATOMS: atom_id res chain seq x y z
N MET A 1 23.50 -19.19 43.88
CA MET A 1 24.65 -18.25 43.88
C MET A 1 24.48 -17.28 42.72
N ARG A 2 24.90 -16.01 42.86
CA ARG A 2 24.87 -14.99 41.80
C ARG A 2 26.29 -14.72 41.30
N ILE A 3 26.51 -14.78 39.99
CA ILE A 3 27.66 -14.24 39.24
C ILE A 3 27.13 -13.98 37.81
N GLY A 4 27.26 -12.83 37.12
CA GLY A 4 27.77 -11.51 37.51
C GLY A 4 28.86 -10.99 36.55
N THR A 5 28.52 -10.00 35.68
CA THR A 5 29.36 -9.01 34.92
C THR A 5 28.52 -8.46 33.74
N THR A 6 28.26 -7.14 33.57
CA THR A 6 29.09 -6.07 32.94
C THR A 6 29.73 -6.50 31.61
N THR A 7 29.67 -5.79 30.48
CA THR A 7 29.51 -4.35 30.16
C THR A 7 29.03 -4.28 28.67
N ALA A 8 28.63 -3.18 28.01
CA ALA A 8 28.75 -1.72 28.23
C ALA A 8 27.61 -0.94 27.52
N ALA A 9 27.73 0.39 27.44
CA ALA A 9 26.89 1.28 26.63
C ALA A 9 27.73 1.98 25.54
N ILE A 10 27.15 2.20 24.36
CA ILE A 10 27.67 3.13 23.35
C ILE A 10 26.50 3.96 22.83
N ALA A 11 26.49 5.25 23.16
CA ALA A 11 25.58 6.22 22.55
C ALA A 11 26.25 6.81 21.32
N ALA A 12 25.54 6.85 20.19
CA ALA A 12 25.96 7.55 18.99
C ALA A 12 24.83 8.52 18.57
N VAL A 13 24.99 9.79 18.91
CA VAL A 13 24.12 10.88 18.46
C VAL A 13 24.69 11.43 17.16
N LEU A 14 23.93 11.34 16.07
CA LEU A 14 24.24 12.01 14.80
C LEU A 14 23.06 12.90 14.39
N THR A 15 23.13 14.17 14.82
CA THR A 15 22.20 15.21 14.39
C THR A 15 22.62 15.75 13.01
N VAL A 16 21.89 15.39 11.96
CA VAL A 16 22.06 16.00 10.63
C VAL A 16 21.01 17.10 10.45
N THR A 17 21.42 18.36 10.60
CA THR A 17 20.59 19.52 10.29
C THR A 17 20.67 19.85 8.80
N VAL A 18 19.58 19.61 8.05
CA VAL A 18 19.48 20.06 6.65
C VAL A 18 18.95 21.50 6.62
N VAL A 19 19.83 22.46 6.31
CA VAL A 19 19.42 23.80 5.87
C VAL A 19 19.04 23.69 4.39
N GLY A 20 17.75 23.51 4.13
CA GLY A 20 17.16 23.63 2.79
C GLY A 20 16.78 25.09 2.53
N CYS A 21 17.35 25.68 1.48
CA CYS A 21 17.23 27.13 1.22
C CYS A 21 15.84 27.54 0.72
N SER A 22 15.41 28.74 1.08
CA SER A 22 14.16 29.36 0.62
C SER A 22 14.23 29.74 -0.87
N SER A 23 13.13 29.50 -1.59
CA SER A 23 12.77 30.19 -2.83
C SER A 23 11.26 30.05 -3.03
N GLY A 24 10.52 31.06 -2.54
CA GLY A 24 9.05 31.02 -2.58
C GLY A 24 8.46 31.40 -3.92
N LYS A 25 7.15 31.12 -4.06
CA LYS A 25 6.20 32.02 -4.70
C LYS A 25 4.82 31.79 -4.12
N ASP A 26 4.18 32.89 -3.75
CA ASP A 26 2.78 32.96 -3.36
C ASP A 26 1.88 32.46 -4.50
N SER A 27 0.76 31.86 -4.16
CA SER A 27 -0.36 31.66 -5.08
C SER A 27 -1.65 31.70 -4.27
N ASP A 28 -2.44 32.74 -4.52
CA ASP A 28 -3.63 33.11 -3.77
C ASP A 28 -4.63 31.99 -3.53
N SER A 29 -5.06 31.88 -2.28
CA SER A 29 -6.33 31.23 -1.93
C SER A 29 -7.49 32.01 -2.53
N LYS A 30 -8.13 31.46 -3.56
CA LYS A 30 -9.53 31.74 -3.86
C LYS A 30 -10.35 30.47 -3.86
N ALA A 31 -11.18 30.32 -2.84
CA ALA A 31 -12.33 29.45 -2.90
C ALA A 31 -13.32 30.03 -3.91
N ASP A 32 -13.83 29.18 -4.78
CA ASP A 32 -15.15 29.39 -5.37
C ASP A 32 -15.93 28.08 -5.25
N ALA A 33 -17.19 28.20 -4.87
CA ALA A 33 -18.06 27.07 -4.53
C ALA A 33 -19.13 26.91 -5.60
N THR A 34 -19.85 25.77 -5.57
CA THR A 34 -20.97 25.42 -6.47
C THR A 34 -20.49 24.77 -7.78
N LYS A 35 -20.83 23.52 -8.09
CA LYS A 35 -22.22 23.06 -8.21
C LYS A 35 -22.32 21.53 -8.20
N SER A 36 -23.27 20.98 -7.44
CA SER A 36 -23.69 19.59 -7.62
C SER A 36 -24.43 19.41 -8.95
N THR A 37 -23.98 18.48 -9.78
CA THR A 37 -24.76 17.89 -10.87
C THR A 37 -24.62 16.37 -10.81
N VAL A 38 -25.62 15.72 -10.23
CA VAL A 38 -25.88 14.30 -10.49
C VAL A 38 -26.31 14.18 -11.95
N THR A 39 -25.68 13.30 -12.72
CA THR A 39 -26.16 12.81 -14.01
C THR A 39 -25.71 11.36 -14.14
N GLU A 40 -26.59 10.53 -14.71
CA GLU A 40 -26.52 9.07 -14.68
C GLU A 40 -25.27 8.46 -15.34
N ALA A 41 -24.96 7.24 -14.91
CA ALA A 41 -24.07 6.34 -15.62
C ALA A 41 -24.65 5.93 -17.00
N PRO A 42 -23.78 5.66 -17.96
CA PRO A 42 -23.89 4.46 -18.77
C PRO A 42 -22.71 3.53 -18.45
N GLY A 43 -22.99 2.24 -18.24
CA GLY A 43 -21.95 1.25 -18.01
C GLY A 43 -21.05 1.09 -19.24
N ALA A 44 -19.74 1.06 -19.00
CA ALA A 44 -18.74 0.66 -19.97
C ALA A 44 -17.77 -0.33 -19.32
N ALA A 45 -18.00 -1.63 -19.55
CA ALA A 45 -16.90 -2.58 -19.51
C ALA A 45 -16.01 -2.26 -20.72
N GLY A 46 -14.79 -1.76 -20.48
CA GLY A 46 -13.99 -1.18 -21.55
C GLY A 46 -12.56 -0.84 -21.16
N ASP A 47 -11.67 -1.77 -21.51
CA ASP A 47 -10.24 -1.57 -21.80
C ASP A 47 -9.29 -1.19 -20.65
N SER A 48 -8.59 -2.22 -20.16
CA SER A 48 -7.42 -2.14 -19.28
C SER A 48 -6.20 -1.53 -20.01
N GLY A 49 -6.26 -0.23 -20.28
CA GLY A 49 -5.25 0.53 -21.03
C GLY A 49 -4.39 1.48 -20.19
N ALA A 50 -4.11 1.16 -18.92
CA ALA A 50 -3.35 2.03 -18.03
C ALA A 50 -1.83 1.93 -18.28
N ALA A 51 -1.29 2.83 -19.10
CA ALA A 51 0.16 2.99 -19.24
C ALA A 51 0.83 3.28 -17.89
N LYS A 52 1.98 2.63 -17.67
CA LYS A 52 2.74 2.58 -16.40
C LYS A 52 3.06 3.95 -15.82
N ASN A 53 2.18 4.44 -14.93
CA ASN A 53 2.57 5.39 -13.91
C ASN A 53 3.08 4.58 -12.71
N ALA A 54 4.30 4.86 -12.24
CA ALA A 54 4.87 4.24 -11.05
C ALA A 54 4.24 4.82 -9.76
N GLY A 55 2.92 4.63 -9.63
CA GLY A 55 2.08 5.20 -8.58
C GLY A 55 1.09 4.18 -8.05
N VAL A 56 0.45 4.54 -6.94
CA VAL A 56 -0.57 3.69 -6.31
C VAL A 56 -1.81 3.62 -7.21
N PRO A 57 -2.35 2.42 -7.53
CA PRO A 57 -3.59 2.31 -8.29
C PRO A 57 -4.75 3.04 -7.58
N PRO A 58 -5.82 3.40 -8.32
CA PRO A 58 -7.03 3.94 -7.70
C PRO A 58 -7.57 2.98 -6.63
N GLU A 59 -8.44 3.47 -5.75
CA GLU A 59 -9.10 2.60 -4.79
C GLU A 59 -10.14 1.72 -5.53
N PRO A 60 -10.07 0.38 -5.42
CA PRO A 60 -11.01 -0.51 -6.07
C PRO A 60 -12.40 -0.38 -5.45
N THR A 61 -13.44 -0.57 -6.25
CA THR A 61 -14.85 -0.48 -5.79
C THR A 61 -15.71 -1.62 -6.33
N GLY A 62 -16.81 -1.93 -5.63
CA GLY A 62 -17.71 -3.02 -5.99
C GLY A 62 -16.96 -4.36 -6.14
N GLY A 63 -17.28 -5.10 -7.21
CA GLY A 63 -16.72 -6.45 -7.43
C GLY A 63 -15.19 -6.51 -7.57
N GLU A 64 -14.51 -5.41 -7.89
CA GLU A 64 -13.04 -5.36 -7.86
C GLU A 64 -12.53 -5.36 -6.41
N ARG A 65 -13.16 -4.57 -5.53
CA ARG A 65 -12.86 -4.54 -4.09
C ARG A 65 -13.11 -5.90 -3.46
N ASP A 66 -14.25 -6.51 -3.79
CA ASP A 66 -14.62 -7.86 -3.32
C ASP A 66 -13.58 -8.91 -3.76
N ALA A 67 -13.09 -8.83 -5.01
CA ALA A 67 -12.07 -9.74 -5.52
C ALA A 67 -10.70 -9.58 -4.83
N VAL A 68 -10.30 -8.34 -4.50
CA VAL A 68 -9.08 -8.09 -3.72
C VAL A 68 -9.21 -8.61 -2.29
N LEU A 69 -10.35 -8.36 -1.64
CA LEU A 69 -10.61 -8.88 -0.28
C LEU A 69 -10.64 -10.40 -0.26
N GLN A 70 -11.24 -11.06 -1.26
CA GLN A 70 -11.20 -12.52 -1.39
C GLN A 70 -9.75 -13.02 -1.55
N ALA A 71 -8.96 -12.42 -2.43
CA ALA A 71 -7.56 -12.80 -2.65
C ALA A 71 -6.68 -12.66 -1.39
N VAL A 72 -6.97 -11.67 -0.53
CA VAL A 72 -6.31 -11.50 0.77
C VAL A 72 -6.85 -12.49 1.82
N GLN A 73 -8.17 -12.75 1.82
CA GLN A 73 -8.82 -13.70 2.72
C GLN A 73 -8.36 -15.14 2.49
N ASP A 74 -8.13 -15.53 1.23
CA ASP A 74 -7.65 -16.86 0.82
C ASP A 74 -6.28 -17.21 1.43
N VAL A 75 -5.46 -16.21 1.75
CA VAL A 75 -4.17 -16.38 2.45
C VAL A 75 -4.38 -16.40 3.96
N HIS A 76 -5.03 -15.38 4.53
CA HIS A 76 -5.30 -15.34 5.96
C HIS A 76 -6.56 -14.53 6.29
N SER A 77 -7.62 -15.22 6.72
CA SER A 77 -8.96 -14.63 6.87
C SER A 77 -9.06 -13.48 7.87
N ASN A 78 -8.16 -13.38 8.86
CA ASN A 78 -8.14 -12.25 9.79
C ASN A 78 -7.63 -10.94 9.17
N LEU A 79 -7.04 -10.97 7.97
CA LEU A 79 -6.55 -9.75 7.32
C LEU A 79 -7.69 -8.81 6.91
N ILE A 80 -8.85 -9.35 6.54
CA ILE A 80 -10.02 -8.57 6.10
C ILE A 80 -10.93 -8.08 7.24
N HIS A 81 -10.52 -8.21 8.51
CA HIS A 81 -11.30 -7.64 9.62
C HIS A 81 -11.33 -6.10 9.59
N ASP A 82 -10.32 -5.51 8.95
CA ASP A 82 -10.23 -4.11 8.55
C ASP A 82 -10.05 -4.09 7.02
N GLU A 83 -11.17 -4.04 6.31
CA GLU A 83 -11.18 -4.11 4.85
C GLU A 83 -10.46 -2.93 4.20
N ASP A 84 -10.62 -1.71 4.73
CA ASP A 84 -9.99 -0.51 4.17
C ASP A 84 -8.46 -0.61 4.28
N LYS A 85 -7.94 -1.11 5.40
CA LYS A 85 -6.52 -1.40 5.60
C LYS A 85 -6.01 -2.51 4.67
N ALA A 86 -6.81 -3.56 4.44
CA ALA A 86 -6.47 -4.61 3.49
C ALA A 86 -6.38 -4.07 2.04
N ILE A 87 -7.30 -3.19 1.65
CA ILE A 87 -7.29 -2.49 0.35
C ILE A 87 -6.09 -1.54 0.23
N ASP A 88 -5.79 -0.74 1.24
CA ASP A 88 -4.61 0.15 1.20
C ASP A 88 -3.28 -0.62 1.22
N ALA A 89 -3.20 -1.75 1.93
CA ALA A 89 -2.06 -2.66 1.84
C ALA A 89 -1.92 -3.22 0.40
N ALA A 90 -3.01 -3.70 -0.20
CA ALA A 90 -3.06 -4.23 -1.56
C ALA A 90 -2.61 -3.21 -2.61
N ARG A 91 -3.18 -2.00 -2.59
CA ARG A 91 -2.86 -0.92 -3.53
C ARG A 91 -1.38 -0.52 -3.46
N ASN A 92 -0.86 -0.35 -2.25
CA ASN A 92 0.56 -0.03 -2.07
C ASN A 92 1.49 -1.18 -2.48
N GLN A 93 1.09 -2.43 -2.27
CA GLN A 93 1.86 -3.60 -2.73
C GLN A 93 1.87 -3.69 -4.27
N CYS A 94 0.75 -3.39 -4.94
CA CYS A 94 0.72 -3.23 -6.39
C CYS A 94 1.70 -2.15 -6.89
N ALA A 95 1.78 -1.00 -6.22
CA ALA A 95 2.77 0.04 -6.57
C ALA A 95 4.22 -0.46 -6.40
N ALA A 96 4.49 -1.33 -5.43
CA ALA A 96 5.80 -1.95 -5.24
C ALA A 96 6.12 -2.99 -6.33
N LEU A 97 5.14 -3.82 -6.71
CA LEU A 97 5.24 -4.79 -7.81
C LEU A 97 5.53 -4.10 -9.16
N ASP A 98 4.78 -3.04 -9.49
CA ASP A 98 4.96 -2.29 -10.74
C ASP A 98 6.18 -1.36 -10.72
N GLY A 99 6.61 -0.94 -9.51
CA GLY A 99 7.84 -0.20 -9.28
C GLY A 99 9.12 -1.03 -9.30
N GLY A 100 9.02 -2.36 -9.43
CA GLY A 100 10.19 -3.27 -9.48
C GLY A 100 10.88 -3.45 -8.13
N ALA A 101 10.10 -3.65 -7.06
CA ALA A 101 10.63 -3.94 -5.72
C ALA A 101 11.60 -5.14 -5.72
N THR A 102 12.72 -4.99 -5.00
CA THR A 102 13.79 -6.00 -4.91
C THR A 102 13.34 -7.31 -4.27
N ASP A 103 12.40 -7.23 -3.34
CA ASP A 103 11.83 -8.37 -2.61
C ASP A 103 10.34 -8.12 -2.37
N PRO A 104 9.48 -8.41 -3.37
CA PRO A 104 8.06 -8.10 -3.28
C PRO A 104 7.32 -9.02 -2.32
N ASP A 105 7.80 -10.25 -2.13
CA ASP A 105 7.15 -11.26 -1.29
C ASP A 105 7.37 -10.92 0.19
N HIS A 106 8.60 -10.59 0.59
CA HIS A 106 8.87 -10.06 1.93
C HIS A 106 8.16 -8.72 2.19
N SER A 107 8.08 -7.85 1.17
CA SER A 107 7.35 -6.57 1.27
C SER A 107 5.86 -6.78 1.53
N ALA A 108 5.22 -7.74 0.86
CA ALA A 108 3.83 -8.11 1.11
C ALA A 108 3.66 -8.70 2.51
N ALA A 109 4.52 -9.64 2.91
CA ALA A 109 4.50 -10.26 4.23
C ALA A 109 4.57 -9.21 5.36
N GLN A 110 5.51 -8.26 5.29
CA GLN A 110 5.58 -7.15 6.25
C GLN A 110 4.34 -6.27 6.23
N ARG A 111 3.81 -5.94 5.04
CA ARG A 111 2.72 -4.97 4.88
C ARG A 111 1.37 -5.48 5.38
N PHE A 112 1.13 -6.78 5.24
CA PHE A 112 -0.08 -7.45 5.73
C PHE A 112 0.10 -8.07 7.13
N SER A 113 1.31 -8.03 7.71
CA SER A 113 1.53 -8.40 9.12
C SER A 113 1.03 -7.30 10.07
N TYR A 114 -0.26 -7.31 10.38
CA TYR A 114 -0.89 -6.36 11.29
C TYR A 114 -1.88 -7.02 12.27
N ASP A 115 -2.19 -6.29 13.34
CA ASP A 115 -3.21 -6.64 14.36
C ASP A 115 -3.08 -8.05 14.95
N GLY A 116 -1.82 -8.46 15.17
CA GLY A 116 -1.45 -9.76 15.72
C GLY A 116 -1.25 -10.87 14.68
N VAL A 117 -1.55 -10.61 13.41
CA VAL A 117 -1.17 -11.49 12.30
C VAL A 117 0.31 -11.27 11.96
N THR A 118 1.05 -12.36 11.80
CA THR A 118 2.42 -12.35 11.26
C THR A 118 2.45 -13.31 10.08
N LEU A 119 2.80 -12.78 8.92
CA LEU A 119 2.89 -13.52 7.67
C LEU A 119 4.34 -13.87 7.35
N THR A 120 4.51 -14.95 6.60
CA THR A 120 5.78 -15.38 6.02
C THR A 120 5.93 -14.86 4.59
N ASP A 121 7.13 -14.97 4.03
CA ASP A 121 7.39 -14.58 2.64
C ASP A 121 6.56 -15.44 1.66
N ASP A 122 6.29 -16.71 1.99
CA ASP A 122 5.39 -17.59 1.21
C ASP A 122 3.94 -17.04 1.19
N ASP A 123 3.42 -16.58 2.34
CA ASP A 123 2.11 -15.91 2.42
C ASP A 123 2.11 -14.61 1.60
N GLY A 124 3.19 -13.84 1.67
CA GLY A 124 3.40 -12.63 0.86
C GLY A 124 3.39 -12.92 -0.64
N SER A 125 4.00 -14.02 -1.07
CA SER A 125 3.99 -14.51 -2.45
C SER A 125 2.57 -14.89 -2.91
N HIS A 126 1.80 -15.57 -2.06
CA HIS A 126 0.40 -15.87 -2.33
C HIS A 126 -0.47 -14.61 -2.45
N ILE A 127 -0.25 -13.59 -1.60
CA ILE A 127 -0.89 -12.28 -1.73
C ILE A 127 -0.51 -11.64 -3.08
N ASN A 128 0.77 -11.61 -3.44
CA ASN A 128 1.22 -11.02 -4.71
C ASN A 128 0.57 -11.70 -5.93
N ILE A 129 0.44 -13.03 -5.93
CA ILE A 129 -0.29 -13.79 -6.96
C ILE A 129 -1.77 -13.39 -7.01
N GLY A 130 -2.41 -13.19 -5.86
CA GLY A 130 -3.79 -12.71 -5.75
C GLY A 130 -3.98 -11.30 -6.32
N LEU A 131 -3.08 -10.38 -5.99
CA LEU A 131 -3.09 -8.99 -6.48
C LEU A 131 -2.82 -8.91 -7.99
N ARG A 132 -1.89 -9.72 -8.52
CA ARG A 132 -1.65 -9.87 -9.96
C ARG A 132 -2.82 -10.45 -10.76
N ARG A 133 -3.83 -11.04 -10.09
CA ARG A 133 -5.06 -11.53 -10.72
C ARG A 133 -6.25 -10.57 -10.59
N THR A 134 -6.09 -9.49 -9.82
CA THR A 134 -7.18 -8.59 -9.43
C THR A 134 -6.79 -7.13 -9.70
N LEU A 135 -6.07 -6.51 -8.76
CA LEU A 135 -5.84 -5.05 -8.69
C LEU A 135 -4.71 -4.55 -9.60
N CYS A 136 -3.71 -5.38 -9.91
CA CYS A 136 -2.55 -4.97 -10.71
C CYS A 136 -2.04 -6.10 -11.62
N PRO A 137 -2.82 -6.52 -12.63
CA PRO A 137 -2.38 -7.50 -13.61
C PRO A 137 -1.14 -7.05 -14.39
N GLU A 138 -0.29 -8.01 -14.75
CA GLU A 138 0.86 -7.73 -15.62
C GLU A 138 0.40 -7.48 -17.06
N ALA A 139 1.03 -6.50 -17.71
CA ALA A 139 0.72 -6.00 -19.05
C ALA A 139 1.66 -6.56 -20.13
#